data_AF-A0A936BD07-F1
#
_entry.id   AF-A0A936BD07-F1
#
_cell.length_a   1.000
_cell.length_b   1.000
_cell.length_c   1.000
_cell.angle_alpha   90.00
_cell.angle_beta   90.00
_cell.angle_gamma   90.00
#
_symmetry.space_group_name_H-M   'P 1'
#
loop_
_entity.id
_entity.type
_entity.pdbx_description
1 polymer ?
#
loop_
_entity_poly.entity_id
_entity_poly.type
_entity_poly.pdbx_seq_one_letter_code
_entity_poly.pdbx_strand_id
1 'polypeptide(L)'
;MMAQAGAGFMVIANAGDADKLVSAKSGVSEIVELHTHIEENGMKAMRKVDFIDVPANGAVELKPGSFHVMFINLKERLQQGAMLDVTLVFEKAGEVSLKMPVMGPGAMHAG
;
A
#
# COMPACT_ATOMS: atom_id res chain seq x y z
N MET A 1 -11.85 18.60 -12.01
CA MET A 1 -10.90 17.52 -12.33
C MET A 1 -10.94 16.54 -11.17
N MET A 2 -11.30 15.28 -11.42
CA MET A 2 -11.33 14.26 -10.36
C MET A 2 -9.88 14.00 -9.90
N ALA A 3 -9.60 14.14 -8.61
CA ALA A 3 -8.31 13.76 -8.04
C ALA A 3 -8.10 12.27 -8.34
N GLN A 4 -7.07 11.96 -9.13
CA GLN A 4 -6.79 10.60 -9.56
C GLN A 4 -6.04 9.92 -8.42
N ALA A 5 -6.65 8.89 -7.82
CA ALA A 5 -6.09 8.15 -6.72
C ALA A 5 -6.01 6.66 -7.05
N GLY A 6 -5.01 5.98 -6.50
CA GLY A 6 -4.81 4.55 -6.62
C GLY A 6 -4.57 3.92 -5.26
N ALA A 7 -4.89 2.63 -5.13
CA ALA A 7 -4.55 1.84 -3.95
C ALA A 7 -3.62 0.69 -4.34
N GLY A 8 -2.55 0.51 -3.57
CA GLY A 8 -1.61 -0.59 -3.67
C GLY A 8 -1.92 -1.68 -2.65
N PHE A 9 -2.05 -2.91 -3.14
CA PHE A 9 -2.30 -4.11 -2.35
C PHE A 9 -1.13 -5.08 -2.56
N MET A 10 -0.64 -5.68 -1.48
CA MET A 10 0.51 -6.59 -1.50
C MET A 10 0.58 -7.42 -0.20
N VAL A 11 1.30 -8.52 -0.22
CA VAL A 11 1.65 -9.27 0.99
C VAL A 11 3.09 -8.93 1.36
N ILE A 12 3.31 -8.49 2.59
CA ILE A 12 4.64 -8.24 3.14
C ILE A 12 4.96 -9.42 4.06
N ALA A 13 5.83 -10.31 3.61
CA ALA A 13 6.36 -11.40 4.41
C ALA A 13 7.68 -10.98 5.06
N ASN A 14 7.80 -11.21 6.36
CA ASN A 14 8.99 -10.91 7.15
C ASN A 14 9.51 -12.18 7.82
N ALA A 15 10.70 -12.63 7.41
CA ALA A 15 11.38 -13.77 8.00
C ALA A 15 12.37 -13.38 9.12
N GLY A 16 12.43 -12.10 9.50
CA GLY A 16 13.30 -11.56 10.54
C GLY A 16 12.55 -11.16 11.80
N ASP A 17 13.16 -10.25 12.56
CA ASP A 17 12.54 -9.62 13.73
C ASP A 17 11.36 -8.74 13.36
N ALA A 18 10.47 -8.48 14.33
CA ALA A 18 9.32 -7.61 14.12
C ALA A 18 9.76 -6.22 13.65
N ASP A 19 9.09 -5.72 12.61
CA ASP A 19 9.40 -4.45 11.94
C ASP A 19 8.12 -3.63 11.74
N LYS A 20 8.25 -2.39 11.29
CA LYS A 20 7.14 -1.50 11.00
C LYS A 20 7.34 -0.87 9.64
N LEU A 21 6.34 -1.01 8.77
CA LEU A 21 6.27 -0.20 7.56
C LEU A 21 5.83 1.20 7.95
N VAL A 22 6.73 2.18 7.91
CA VAL A 22 6.48 3.56 8.34
C VAL A 22 6.15 4.50 7.18
N SER A 23 6.54 4.13 5.96
CA SER A 23 6.24 4.93 4.78
C SER A 23 6.32 4.11 3.50
N ALA A 24 5.75 4.65 2.42
CA ALA A 24 5.96 4.17 1.07
C ALA A 24 6.24 5.37 0.16
N LYS A 25 7.05 5.17 -0.87
CA LYS A 25 7.44 6.17 -1.86
C LYS A 25 7.20 5.62 -3.25
N SER A 26 6.76 6.47 -4.16
CA SER A 26 6.70 6.13 -5.59
C SER A 26 6.76 7.40 -6.42
N GLY A 27 7.35 7.30 -7.61
CA GLY A 27 7.41 8.41 -8.56
C GLY A 27 6.06 8.75 -9.20
N VAL A 28 5.08 7.85 -9.07
CA VAL A 28 3.80 7.86 -9.81
C VAL A 28 2.78 8.84 -9.23
N SER A 29 2.95 9.25 -7.98
CA SER A 29 2.08 10.19 -7.26
C SER A 29 2.88 11.26 -6.54
N GLU A 30 2.24 12.37 -6.19
CA GLU A 30 2.85 13.40 -5.34
C GLU A 30 2.84 12.98 -3.87
N ILE A 31 1.79 12.29 -3.45
CA ILE A 31 1.57 11.89 -2.07
C ILE A 31 1.36 10.37 -2.03
N VAL A 32 2.02 9.73 -1.08
CA VAL A 32 1.86 8.30 -0.77
C VAL A 32 1.62 8.18 0.72
N GLU A 33 0.53 7.52 1.11
CA GLU A 33 0.13 7.35 2.50
C GLU A 33 -0.19 5.89 2.82
N LEU A 34 -0.05 5.51 4.09
CA LEU A 34 -0.48 4.21 4.59
C LEU A 34 -1.88 4.37 5.19
N HIS A 35 -2.82 3.56 4.73
CA HIS A 35 -4.21 3.63 5.17
C HIS A 35 -4.64 2.26 5.69
N THR A 36 -5.52 2.28 6.68
CA THR A 36 -6.23 1.11 7.18
C THR A 36 -7.72 1.29 6.97
N HIS A 37 -8.46 0.20 7.12
CA HIS A 37 -9.90 0.22 7.08
C HIS A 37 -10.43 -0.06 8.48
N ILE A 38 -11.18 0.88 9.04
CA ILE A 38 -11.87 0.69 10.31
C ILE A 38 -13.35 0.54 10.05
N GLU A 39 -13.98 -0.36 10.80
CA GLU A 39 -15.43 -0.44 10.89
C GLU A 39 -15.84 0.23 12.20
N GLU A 40 -16.44 1.42 12.09
CA GLU A 40 -16.92 2.18 13.24
C GLU A 40 -18.44 2.36 13.06
N ASN A 41 -19.22 1.82 13.99
CA ASN A 41 -20.69 1.89 13.98
C ASN A 41 -21.33 1.35 12.69
N GLY A 42 -20.78 0.27 12.12
CA GLY A 42 -21.27 -0.33 10.87
C GLY A 42 -20.92 0.45 9.61
N MET A 43 -20.14 1.53 9.73
CA MET A 43 -19.60 2.28 8.60
C MET A 43 -18.13 1.91 8.39
N LYS A 44 -17.82 1.54 7.15
CA LYS A 44 -16.48 1.24 6.68
C LYS A 44 -15.78 2.53 6.26
N ALA A 45 -14.74 2.93 6.99
CA ALA A 45 -13.98 4.14 6.74
C ALA A 45 -12.48 3.85 6.54
N MET A 46 -11.90 4.52 5.55
CA MET A 46 -10.45 4.55 5.36
C MET A 46 -9.85 5.57 6.33
N ARG A 47 -8.82 5.15 7.07
CA ARG A 47 -8.08 6.01 8.00
C ARG A 47 -6.60 5.90 7.73
N LYS A 48 -5.93 7.05 7.58
CA LYS A 48 -4.47 7.13 7.53
C LYS A 48 -3.87 6.58 8.83
N VAL A 49 -2.81 5.79 8.70
CA VAL A 49 -1.99 5.28 9.80
C VAL A 49 -0.56 5.75 9.62
N ASP A 50 0.15 5.94 10.73
CA ASP A 50 1.56 6.35 10.71
C ASP A 50 2.49 5.16 10.38
N PHE A 51 2.06 3.95 10.72
CA PHE A 51 2.79 2.72 10.41
C PHE A 51 1.86 1.51 10.32
N ILE A 52 2.37 0.44 9.70
CA ILE A 52 1.77 -0.90 9.69
C ILE A 52 2.76 -1.84 10.38
N ASP A 53 2.32 -2.49 11.46
CA ASP A 53 3.14 -3.48 12.15
C ASP A 53 3.32 -4.73 11.29
N VAL A 54 4.57 -5.20 11.19
CA VAL A 54 4.96 -6.41 10.48
C VAL A 54 5.51 -7.41 11.52
N PRO A 55 4.78 -8.49 11.83
CA PRO A 55 5.20 -9.42 12.87
C PRO A 55 6.52 -10.12 12.50
N ALA A 56 7.29 -10.50 13.52
CA ALA A 56 8.48 -11.32 13.35
C ALA A 56 8.09 -12.70 12.80
N ASN A 57 8.85 -13.24 11.85
CA ASN A 57 8.57 -14.54 11.22
C ASN A 57 7.12 -14.69 10.73
N GLY A 58 6.51 -13.60 10.27
CA GLY A 58 5.11 -13.54 9.88
C GLY A 58 4.88 -12.75 8.61
N ALA A 59 3.61 -12.44 8.33
CA ALA A 59 3.24 -11.64 7.18
C ALA A 59 2.09 -10.70 7.52
N VAL A 60 2.06 -9.54 6.85
CA VAL A 60 0.92 -8.64 6.84
C VAL A 60 0.38 -8.53 5.40
N GLU A 61 -0.93 -8.65 5.28
CA GLU A 61 -1.62 -8.61 3.99
C GLU A 61 -2.30 -7.25 3.81
N LEU A 62 -1.84 -6.49 2.82
CA LEU A 62 -2.48 -5.26 2.37
C LEU A 62 -3.47 -5.63 1.27
N LYS A 63 -4.77 -5.58 1.57
CA LYS A 63 -5.86 -5.98 0.67
C LYS A 63 -7.06 -5.04 0.75
N PRO A 64 -7.97 -5.05 -0.24
CA PRO A 64 -9.19 -4.26 -0.19
C PRO A 64 -9.97 -4.52 1.10
N GLY A 65 -10.34 -3.46 1.81
CA GLY A 65 -11.03 -3.53 3.10
C GLY A 65 -10.12 -3.82 4.31
N SER A 66 -8.80 -3.78 4.13
CA SER A 66 -7.79 -3.82 5.20
C SER A 66 -6.73 -2.73 4.95
N PHE A 67 -5.49 -2.97 5.35
CA PHE A 67 -4.36 -2.09 5.08
C PHE A 67 -4.11 -1.94 3.57
N HIS A 68 -3.69 -0.76 3.14
CA HIS A 68 -3.31 -0.49 1.76
C HIS A 68 -2.43 0.77 1.66
N VAL A 69 -1.67 0.85 0.58
CA VAL A 69 -0.89 2.06 0.25
C VAL A 69 -1.76 2.95 -0.64
N MET A 70 -2.04 4.16 -0.21
CA MET A 70 -2.85 5.12 -0.95
C MET A 70 -1.94 6.08 -1.73
N PHE A 71 -2.12 6.13 -3.06
CA PHE A 71 -1.44 7.06 -3.97
C PHE A 71 -2.40 8.21 -4.28
N ILE A 72 -2.04 9.42 -3.86
CA ILE A 72 -2.87 10.63 -4.02
C ILE A 72 -2.16 11.61 -4.96
N ASN A 73 -2.94 12.26 -5.84
CA ASN A 73 -2.43 13.11 -6.91
C ASN A 73 -1.46 12.34 -7.82
N LEU A 74 -1.99 11.35 -8.53
CA LEU A 74 -1.22 10.64 -9.55
C LEU A 74 -0.73 11.64 -10.61
N LYS A 75 0.59 11.63 -10.86
CA LYS A 75 1.25 12.50 -11.85
C LYS A 75 0.93 12.08 -13.27
N GLU A 76 0.68 10.78 -13.45
CA GLU A 76 0.36 10.17 -14.73
C GLU A 76 -0.78 9.18 -14.55
N ARG A 77 -1.50 8.93 -15.65
CA ARG A 77 -2.57 7.93 -15.65
C ARG A 77 -1.95 6.53 -15.52
N LEU A 78 -2.35 5.80 -14.49
CA LEU A 78 -1.96 4.41 -14.32
C LEU A 78 -2.52 3.58 -15.49
N GLN A 79 -1.63 2.98 -16.28
CA GLN A 79 -1.99 2.11 -17.40
C GLN A 79 -2.02 0.67 -16.92
N GLN A 80 -3.14 -0.03 -17.14
CA GLN A 80 -3.25 -1.44 -16.78
C GLN A 80 -2.13 -2.26 -17.43
N GLY A 81 -1.50 -3.14 -16.65
CA GLY A 81 -0.36 -3.94 -17.09
C GLY A 81 0.99 -3.23 -17.01
N ALA A 82 1.03 -1.92 -16.72
CA ALA A 82 2.29 -1.25 -16.39
C ALA A 82 2.82 -1.73 -15.04
N MET A 83 4.13 -1.61 -14.83
CA MET A 83 4.78 -1.87 -13.54
C MET A 83 5.11 -0.53 -12.89
N LEU A 84 4.73 -0.36 -11.62
CA LEU A 84 5.05 0.80 -10.81
C LEU A 84 6.19 0.45 -9.86
N ASP A 85 7.24 1.26 -9.86
CA ASP A 85 8.27 1.20 -8.84
C ASP A 85 7.73 1.82 -7.54
N VAL A 86 7.67 0.99 -6.50
CA VAL A 86 7.24 1.38 -5.15
C VAL A 86 8.36 1.02 -4.20
N THR A 87 8.74 1.96 -3.34
CA THR A 87 9.74 1.74 -2.29
C THR A 87 9.05 1.81 -0.94
N LEU A 88 9.05 0.69 -0.22
CA LEU A 88 8.58 0.59 1.14
C LEU A 88 9.70 0.99 2.08
N VAL A 89 9.39 1.78 3.10
CA VAL A 89 10.37 2.22 4.11
C VAL A 89 9.97 1.59 5.43
N PHE A 90 10.79 0.65 5.87
CA PHE A 90 10.67 -0.03 7.15
C PHE A 90 11.54 0.64 8.21
N GLU A 91 11.10 0.57 9.47
CA GLU A 91 11.82 1.16 10.60
C GLU A 91 13.19 0.48 10.84
N LYS A 92 13.26 -0.85 10.71
CA LYS A 92 14.49 -1.62 10.93
C LYS A 92 15.16 -2.08 9.65
N ALA A 93 14.41 -2.64 8.70
CA ALA A 93 14.96 -3.14 7.45
C ALA A 93 15.38 -2.03 6.46
N GLY A 94 14.90 -0.80 6.67
CA GLY A 94 15.18 0.34 5.79
C GLY A 94 14.34 0.32 4.51
N GLU A 95 14.91 0.77 3.40
CA GLU A 95 14.18 0.92 2.14
C GLU A 95 14.20 -0.38 1.30
N VAL A 96 13.01 -0.83 0.90
CA VAL A 96 12.80 -2.01 0.05
C VAL A 96 12.03 -1.61 -1.19
N SER A 97 12.68 -1.64 -2.35
CA SER A 97 12.03 -1.35 -3.63
C SER A 97 11.44 -2.60 -4.25
N LEU A 98 10.19 -2.50 -4.71
CA LEU A 98 9.47 -3.54 -5.43
C LEU A 98 8.75 -2.96 -6.64
N LYS A 99 8.40 -3.84 -7.57
CA LYS A 99 7.57 -3.49 -8.73
C LYS A 99 6.16 -4.04 -8.53
N MET A 100 5.18 -3.16 -8.64
CA MET A 100 3.77 -3.50 -8.51
C MET A 100 3.06 -3.37 -9.87
N PRO A 101 2.38 -4.43 -10.37
CA PRO A 101 1.60 -4.31 -11.59
C PRO A 101 0.35 -3.46 -11.36
N VAL A 102 0.06 -2.55 -12.27
CA VAL A 102 -1.20 -1.79 -12.30
C VAL A 102 -2.32 -2.72 -12.74
N MET A 103 -3.31 -2.89 -11.88
CA MET A 103 -4.53 -3.61 -12.18
C MET A 103 -5.67 -2.64 -12.50
N GLY A 104 -6.62 -3.06 -13.34
CA GLY A 104 -7.81 -2.26 -13.65
C GLY A 104 -8.74 -2.07 -12.43
N PRO A 105 -9.64 -1.08 -12.44
CA PRO A 105 -10.59 -0.86 -11.36
C PRO A 105 -11.42 -2.12 -11.07
N GLY A 106 -11.46 -2.57 -9.81
CA GLY A 106 -12.20 -3.77 -9.40
C GLY A 106 -11.49 -5.11 -9.64
N ALA A 107 -10.28 -5.11 -10.18
CA ALA A 107 -9.45 -6.31 -10.28
C ALA A 107 -8.74 -6.56 -8.94
N MET A 108 -9.18 -7.59 -8.23
CA MET A 108 -8.50 -8.15 -7.06
C MET A 108 -7.60 -9.29 -7.52
N HIS A 109 -6.35 -9.33 -7.07
CA HIS A 109 -5.44 -10.43 -7.36
C HIS A 109 -6.02 -11.71 -6.74
N ALA A 110 -6.55 -12.59 -7.58
CA ALA A 110 -6.82 -13.97 -7.22
C ALA A 110 -5.52 -14.73 -7.42
N GLY A 111 -4.72 -14.83 -6.36
CA GLY A 111 -3.46 -15.56 -6.38
C GLY A 111 -3.02 -15.92 -4.98
#